data_AF-X0TNA9-F1
#
_entry.id   AF-X0TNA9-F1
#
_cell.length_a   1.000
_cell.length_b   1.000
_cell.length_c   1.000
_cell.angle_alpha   90.00
_cell.angle_beta   90.00
_cell.angle_gamma   90.00
#
_symmetry.space_group_name_H-M   'P 1'
#
loop_
_entity.id
_entity.type
_entity.pdbx_description
1 polymer ?
#
loop_
_entity_poly.entity_id
_entity_poly.type
_entity_poly.pdbx_seq_one_letter_code
_entity_poly.pdbx_strand_id
1 'polypeptide(L)'
;DCVPFYDRGIFMPWKQMLEMGKIKPSPEAIDMFMGSGEQLLKRVDFQLKEMGMEHIYLAILTPTQAAIMLYGLPPPSPGDAAKVLDDIFVKKEKMLEEKYVKILEKNHKIRKEIEHGKRETLSGKEVDELLVSAKDYLQRIKKLFEQIQEKKEKEDMIHIYDTTVSIVRDILKFEGVEMVKDSEIMKFFEEEMIHKGKIPQTHLRTLELIIKGKKDYDAGKLTKTEVDQVKKESRNFVKFMVEYLQRKRGRELERAKIRVKHGERFGEVILMDDIAY
;
A
#
# COMPACT_ATOMS: atom_id res chain seq x y z
N ASP A 1 48.35 -25.30 14.67
CA ASP A 1 49.64 -25.70 15.26
C ASP A 1 50.10 -24.69 16.29
N CYS A 2 50.15 -25.08 17.56
CA CYS A 2 50.73 -24.27 18.62
C CYS A 2 52.15 -24.77 18.87
N VAL A 3 53.14 -23.92 18.62
CA VAL A 3 54.54 -24.22 18.95
C VAL A 3 54.73 -23.99 20.45
N PRO A 4 55.14 -25.01 21.24
CA PRO A 4 55.41 -24.84 22.67
C PRO A 4 56.57 -23.86 22.86
N PHE A 5 56.31 -22.73 23.52
CA PHE A 5 57.34 -21.77 23.91
C PHE A 5 57.82 -22.10 25.32
N TYR A 6 59.08 -22.48 25.47
CA TYR A 6 59.72 -22.72 26.77
C TYR A 6 60.27 -21.40 27.31
N ASP A 7 59.73 -20.92 28.44
CA ASP A 7 60.21 -19.70 29.10
C ASP A 7 61.63 -19.93 29.64
N ARG A 8 62.59 -19.09 29.21
CA ARG A 8 63.98 -19.11 29.68
C ARG A 8 64.23 -18.18 30.87
N GLY A 9 63.17 -17.70 31.54
CA GLY A 9 63.25 -16.89 32.76
C GLY A 9 62.82 -15.43 32.58
N ILE A 10 62.06 -15.10 31.52
CA ILE A 10 61.56 -13.74 31.28
C ILE A 10 60.18 -13.55 31.93
N PHE A 11 59.35 -14.59 31.96
CA PHE A 11 57.96 -14.48 32.43
C PHE A 11 57.85 -14.42 33.95
N MET A 12 58.70 -15.18 34.67
CA MET A 12 58.69 -15.20 36.15
C MET A 12 58.99 -13.82 36.78
N PRO A 13 60.00 -13.06 36.32
CA PRO A 13 60.23 -11.68 36.78
C PRO A 13 59.06 -10.74 36.47
N TRP A 14 58.44 -10.85 35.30
CA TRP A 14 57.28 -10.02 34.93
C TRP A 14 56.06 -10.33 35.79
N LYS A 15 55.82 -11.62 36.08
CA LYS A 15 54.76 -12.05 37.00
C LYS A 15 54.97 -11.51 38.41
N GLN A 16 56.19 -11.57 38.95
CA GLN A 16 56.52 -10.99 40.25
C GLN A 16 56.37 -9.46 40.24
N MET A 17 56.81 -8.77 39.18
CA MET A 17 56.61 -7.31 39.05
C MET A 17 55.12 -6.93 38.97
N LEU A 18 54.28 -7.76 38.34
CA LEU A 18 52.83 -7.58 38.31
C LEU A 18 52.22 -7.78 39.71
N GLU A 19 52.58 -8.85 40.41
CA GLU A 19 52.14 -9.15 41.79
C GLU A 19 52.58 -8.07 42.79
N MET A 20 53.74 -7.45 42.58
CA MET A 20 54.25 -6.33 43.37
C MET A 20 53.66 -4.96 42.98
N GLY A 21 52.80 -4.89 41.95
CA GLY A 21 52.24 -3.63 41.43
C GLY A 21 53.27 -2.70 40.78
N LYS A 22 54.42 -3.23 40.35
CA LYS A 22 55.56 -2.48 39.78
C LYS A 22 55.51 -2.36 38.25
N ILE A 23 54.58 -3.05 37.58
CA ILE A 23 54.33 -2.83 36.15
C ILE A 23 53.61 -1.50 35.99
N LYS A 24 54.32 -0.52 35.45
CA LYS A 24 53.77 0.79 35.11
C LYS A 24 53.27 0.76 33.65
N PRO A 25 52.20 1.48 33.31
CA PRO A 25 51.81 1.67 31.91
C PRO A 25 52.96 2.26 31.12
N SER A 26 53.17 1.78 29.88
CA SER A 26 54.14 2.39 28.99
C SER A 26 53.62 3.76 28.51
N PRO A 27 54.50 4.71 28.14
CA PRO A 27 54.08 5.97 27.53
C PRO A 27 53.15 5.76 26.33
N GLU A 28 53.41 4.74 25.50
CA GLU A 28 52.58 4.39 24.34
C GLU A 28 51.17 3.94 24.73
N ALA A 29 51.05 3.18 25.83
CA ALA A 29 49.74 2.79 26.34
C ALA A 29 48.97 4.02 26.85
N ILE A 30 49.62 4.94 27.54
CA ILE A 30 49.00 6.19 28.03
C ILE A 30 48.53 7.04 26.85
N ASP A 31 49.38 7.24 25.84
CA ASP A 31 49.05 8.00 24.63
C ASP A 31 47.90 7.35 23.84
N MET A 32 47.89 6.02 23.74
CA MET A 32 46.79 5.28 23.14
C MET A 32 45.47 5.51 23.89
N PHE A 33 45.48 5.44 25.23
CA PHE A 33 44.29 5.72 26.03
C PHE A 33 43.83 7.17 25.89
N MET A 34 44.76 8.14 25.89
CA MET A 34 44.42 9.55 25.67
C MET A 34 43.83 9.79 24.28
N GLY A 35 44.44 9.24 23.23
CA GLY A 35 43.95 9.35 21.85
C GLY A 35 42.60 8.67 21.62
N SER A 36 42.24 7.66 22.43
CA SER A 36 40.94 7.01 22.34
C SER A 36 39.77 7.96 22.62
N GLY A 37 39.96 8.95 23.50
CA GLY A 37 38.94 9.96 23.81
C GLY A 37 38.58 10.81 22.58
N GLU A 38 39.59 11.25 21.82
CA GLU A 38 39.37 12.03 20.59
C GLU A 38 38.66 11.21 19.51
N GLN A 39 39.01 9.92 19.37
CA GLN A 39 38.34 9.02 18.44
C GLN A 39 36.86 8.81 18.80
N LEU A 40 36.55 8.70 20.09
CA LEU A 40 35.17 8.57 20.57
C LEU A 40 34.35 9.83 20.27
N LEU A 41 34.91 11.03 20.43
CA LEU A 41 34.22 12.27 20.05
C LEU A 41 33.96 12.37 18.55
N LYS A 42 34.93 12.02 17.70
CA LYS A 42 34.73 11.92 16.24
C LYS A 42 33.61 10.94 15.88
N ARG A 43 33.47 9.85 16.64
CA ARG A 43 32.38 8.89 16.46
C ARG A 43 31.02 9.49 16.82
N VAL A 44 30.94 10.31 17.86
CA VAL A 44 29.70 11.03 18.20
C VAL A 44 29.30 11.96 17.06
N ASP A 45 30.24 12.73 16.49
CA ASP A 45 29.96 13.60 15.34
C ASP A 45 29.46 12.83 14.12
N PHE A 46 30.05 11.66 13.85
CA PHE A 46 29.60 10.76 12.79
C PHE A 46 28.15 10.29 13.05
N GLN A 47 27.83 9.86 14.27
CA GLN A 47 26.49 9.40 14.63
C GLN A 47 25.45 10.52 14.52
N LEU A 48 25.80 11.76 14.91
CA LEU A 48 24.92 12.91 14.75
C LEU A 48 24.58 13.15 13.28
N LYS A 49 25.56 13.08 12.38
CA LYS A 49 25.32 13.17 10.94
C LYS A 49 24.44 12.05 10.42
N GLU A 50 24.73 10.81 10.79
CA GLU A 50 23.99 9.63 10.35
C GLU A 50 22.51 9.72 10.76
N MET A 51 22.24 10.17 11.99
CA MET A 51 20.88 10.39 12.49
C MET A 51 20.09 11.39 11.64
N GLY A 52 20.68 12.54 11.30
CA GLY A 52 20.01 13.56 10.50
C GLY A 52 19.92 13.21 9.01
N MET A 53 21.02 12.69 8.43
CA MET A 53 21.14 12.41 7.00
C MET A 53 20.27 11.22 6.58
N GLU A 54 20.26 10.15 7.37
CA GLU A 54 19.65 8.88 6.95
C GLU A 54 18.45 8.52 7.82
N HIS A 55 18.62 8.37 9.12
CA HIS A 55 17.56 7.80 9.97
C HIS A 55 16.30 8.68 10.02
N ILE A 56 16.45 9.97 10.34
CA ILE A 56 15.31 10.89 10.44
C ILE A 56 14.71 11.13 9.04
N TYR A 57 15.56 11.29 8.02
CA TYR A 57 15.07 11.49 6.65
C TYR A 57 14.24 10.30 6.16
N LEU A 58 14.74 9.07 6.29
CA LEU A 58 14.03 7.87 5.88
C LEU A 58 12.77 7.61 6.71
N ALA A 59 12.77 8.01 7.99
CA ALA A 59 11.58 7.94 8.85
C ALA A 59 10.44 8.85 8.35
N ILE A 60 10.74 9.91 7.60
CA ILE A 60 9.75 10.81 6.99
C ILE A 60 9.44 10.36 5.56
N LEU A 61 10.46 10.09 4.75
CA LEU A 61 10.31 9.75 3.33
C LEU A 61 9.53 8.46 3.13
N THR A 62 9.89 7.39 3.84
CA THR A 62 9.31 6.05 3.62
C THR A 62 7.80 6.03 3.86
N PRO A 63 7.27 6.57 4.98
CA PRO A 63 5.82 6.68 5.18
C PRO A 63 5.14 7.58 4.15
N THR A 64 5.82 8.63 3.67
CA THR A 64 5.29 9.50 2.61
C THR A 64 5.10 8.73 1.31
N GLN A 65 6.10 7.97 0.89
CA GLN A 65 5.99 7.11 -0.29
C GLN A 65 4.88 6.07 -0.12
N ALA A 66 4.76 5.48 1.06
CA ALA A 66 3.68 4.54 1.36
C ALA A 66 2.28 5.19 1.32
N ALA A 67 2.12 6.45 1.77
CA ALA A 67 0.86 7.19 1.64
C ALA A 67 0.48 7.42 0.17
N ILE A 68 1.46 7.76 -0.67
CA ILE A 68 1.28 7.95 -2.12
C ILE A 68 0.90 6.62 -2.79
N MET A 69 1.54 5.52 -2.40
CA MET A 69 1.21 4.17 -2.87
C MET A 69 -0.20 3.76 -2.47
N LEU A 70 -0.62 4.04 -1.23
CA LEU A 70 -1.96 3.75 -0.76
C LEU A 70 -3.03 4.51 -1.57
N TYR A 71 -2.75 5.75 -1.94
CA TYR A 71 -3.59 6.57 -2.83
C TYR A 71 -3.65 6.02 -4.27
N GLY A 72 -2.73 5.13 -4.66
CA GLY A 72 -2.74 4.42 -5.95
C GLY A 72 -1.71 4.90 -6.96
N LEU A 73 -0.70 5.67 -6.54
CA LEU A 73 0.38 6.14 -7.40
C LEU A 73 1.71 5.43 -7.07
N PRO A 74 2.65 5.29 -8.03
CA PRO A 74 3.95 4.72 -7.73
C PRO A 74 4.72 5.59 -6.71
N PRO A 75 5.61 4.99 -5.90
CA PRO A 75 6.41 5.75 -4.96
C PRO A 75 7.32 6.73 -5.72
N PRO A 76 7.33 8.03 -5.37
CA PRO A 76 8.16 9.02 -6.05
C PRO A 76 9.63 8.86 -5.69
N SER A 77 10.49 9.48 -6.52
CA SER A 77 11.91 9.62 -6.19
C SER A 77 12.09 10.46 -4.91
N PRO A 78 13.20 10.31 -4.16
CA PRO A 78 13.47 11.10 -2.96
C PRO A 78 13.42 12.62 -3.18
N GLY A 79 13.79 13.11 -4.37
CA GLY A 79 13.78 14.53 -4.72
C GLY A 79 12.39 15.06 -5.13
N ASP A 80 11.55 14.20 -5.72
CA ASP A 80 10.21 14.57 -6.15
C ASP A 80 9.15 14.39 -5.05
N ALA A 81 9.47 13.66 -3.99
CA ALA A 81 8.50 13.26 -2.95
C ALA A 81 7.76 14.46 -2.33
N ALA A 82 8.45 15.57 -2.05
CA ALA A 82 7.82 16.77 -1.49
C ALA A 82 6.82 17.40 -2.47
N LYS A 83 7.19 17.50 -3.75
CA LYS A 83 6.33 18.06 -4.79
C LYS A 83 5.08 17.20 -5.00
N VAL A 84 5.26 15.88 -5.09
CA VAL A 84 4.15 14.93 -5.26
C VAL A 84 3.21 14.96 -4.05
N LEU A 85 3.77 15.03 -2.84
CA LEU A 85 3.00 15.17 -1.60
C LEU A 85 2.15 16.45 -1.61
N ASP A 86 2.73 17.58 -2.03
CA ASP A 86 2.04 18.88 -2.13
C ASP A 86 0.92 18.87 -3.19
N ASP A 87 1.24 18.45 -4.40
CA ASP A 87 0.30 18.46 -5.53
C ASP A 87 -0.93 17.57 -5.25
N ILE A 88 -0.73 16.42 -4.62
CA ILE A 88 -1.82 15.48 -4.31
C ILE A 88 -2.53 15.89 -3.01
N PHE A 89 -1.82 15.88 -1.89
CA PHE A 89 -2.48 15.89 -0.58
C PHE A 89 -2.75 17.30 -0.05
N VAL A 90 -2.04 18.32 -0.52
CA VAL A 90 -2.30 19.71 -0.13
C VAL A 90 -3.22 20.39 -1.13
N LYS A 91 -2.87 20.37 -2.43
CA LYS A 91 -3.60 21.13 -3.46
C LYS A 91 -4.87 20.43 -3.95
N LYS A 92 -4.75 19.18 -4.40
CA LYS A 92 -5.86 18.43 -5.01
C LYS A 92 -6.85 17.93 -3.97
N GLU A 93 -6.37 17.13 -3.02
CA GLU A 93 -7.19 16.44 -2.03
C GLU A 93 -7.47 17.30 -0.78
N LYS A 94 -6.59 18.27 -0.48
CA LYS A 94 -6.68 19.14 0.71
C LYS A 94 -6.78 18.34 2.02
N MET A 95 -6.08 17.22 2.08
CA MET A 95 -6.00 16.30 3.20
C MET A 95 -4.76 16.49 4.07
N LEU A 96 -3.81 17.33 3.67
CA LEU A 96 -2.57 17.61 4.40
C LEU A 96 -2.26 19.11 4.41
N GLU A 97 -1.64 19.56 5.50
CA GLU A 97 -1.21 20.95 5.70
C GLU A 97 0.18 21.20 5.11
N GLU A 98 0.38 22.35 4.49
CA GLU A 98 1.63 22.75 3.81
C GLU A 98 2.87 22.65 4.72
N LYS A 99 2.71 22.83 6.05
CA LYS A 99 3.83 22.71 7.00
C LYS A 99 4.52 21.35 6.94
N TYR A 100 3.78 20.29 6.61
CA TYR A 100 4.34 18.94 6.54
C TYR A 100 5.20 18.76 5.29
N VAL A 101 4.81 19.37 4.16
CA VAL A 101 5.66 19.43 2.95
C VAL A 101 6.99 20.11 3.28
N LYS A 102 6.96 21.25 3.98
CA LYS A 102 8.16 22.00 4.39
C LYS A 102 9.08 21.18 5.30
N ILE A 103 8.53 20.33 6.17
CA ILE A 103 9.32 19.42 7.00
C ILE A 103 10.09 18.43 6.13
N LEU A 104 9.44 17.82 5.13
CA LEU A 104 10.10 16.88 4.21
C LEU A 104 11.17 17.59 3.35
N GLU A 105 10.89 18.78 2.84
CA GLU A 105 11.85 19.58 2.07
C GLU A 105 13.08 19.96 2.91
N LYS A 106 12.87 20.43 4.15
CA LYS A 106 13.96 20.76 5.08
C LYS A 106 14.86 19.54 5.32
N ASN A 107 14.27 18.38 5.59
CA ASN A 107 15.03 17.14 5.82
C ASN A 107 15.78 16.69 4.56
N HIS A 108 15.14 16.76 3.38
CA HIS A 108 15.79 16.41 2.12
C HIS A 108 16.99 17.33 1.82
N LYS A 109 16.83 18.64 2.07
CA LYS A 109 17.90 19.63 1.91
C LYS A 109 19.09 19.33 2.81
N ILE A 110 18.84 19.10 4.10
CA ILE A 110 19.91 18.78 5.08
C ILE A 110 20.64 17.50 4.67
N ARG A 111 19.91 16.44 4.29
CA ARG A 111 20.52 15.21 3.77
C ARG A 111 21.43 15.50 2.58
N LYS A 112 20.96 16.28 1.59
CA LYS A 112 21.74 16.61 0.40
C LYS A 112 22.97 17.47 0.70
N GLU A 113 22.88 18.38 1.67
CA GLU A 113 24.02 19.18 2.12
C GLU A 113 25.10 18.33 2.79
N ILE A 114 24.71 17.33 3.59
CA ILE A 114 25.64 16.38 4.21
C ILE A 114 26.22 15.41 3.16
N GLU A 115 25.37 14.85 2.29
CA GLU A 115 25.75 13.91 1.22
C GLU A 115 26.80 14.50 0.28
N HIS A 116 26.66 15.79 -0.07
CA HIS A 116 27.59 16.48 -0.97
C HIS A 116 28.75 17.15 -0.23
N GLY A 117 28.93 16.92 1.07
CA GLY A 117 30.01 17.49 1.87
C GLY A 117 29.93 19.00 2.07
N LYS A 118 28.82 19.66 1.72
CA LYS A 118 28.61 21.10 2.01
C LYS A 118 28.47 21.37 3.50
N ARG A 119 28.05 20.35 4.25
CA ARG A 119 27.79 20.42 5.67
C ARG A 119 28.59 19.34 6.40
N GLU A 120 29.69 19.78 7.03
CA GLU A 120 30.64 18.89 7.69
C GLU A 120 30.26 18.51 9.12
N THR A 121 29.29 19.15 9.76
CA THR A 121 28.83 18.77 11.11
C THR A 121 27.34 19.04 11.29
N LEU A 122 26.72 18.28 12.18
CA LEU A 122 25.33 18.49 12.58
C LEU A 122 25.31 18.56 14.12
N SER A 123 24.81 19.65 14.67
CA SER A 123 24.77 19.81 16.12
C SER A 123 23.69 18.95 16.75
N GLY A 124 23.88 18.55 18.02
CA GLY A 124 22.85 17.82 18.76
C GLY A 124 21.51 18.57 18.85
N LYS A 125 21.54 19.90 18.92
CA LYS A 125 20.33 20.74 18.91
C LYS A 125 19.56 20.60 17.60
N GLU A 126 20.25 20.61 16.46
CA GLU A 126 19.59 20.47 15.17
C GLU A 126 19.02 19.07 14.96
N VAL A 127 19.73 18.03 15.43
CA VAL A 127 19.18 16.66 15.44
C VAL A 127 17.90 16.60 16.27
N ASP A 128 17.88 17.25 17.44
CA ASP A 128 16.68 17.31 18.28
C ASP A 128 15.51 18.03 17.57
N GLU A 129 15.76 19.18 16.94
CA GLU A 129 14.74 19.90 16.15
C GLU A 129 14.18 19.05 14.99
N LEU A 130 15.04 18.32 14.28
CA LEU A 130 14.63 17.40 13.22
C LEU A 130 13.80 16.25 13.77
N LEU A 131 14.21 15.69 14.91
CA LEU A 131 13.52 14.58 15.57
C LEU A 131 12.12 14.99 16.04
N VAL A 132 11.98 16.18 16.64
CA VAL A 132 10.68 16.73 17.06
C VAL A 132 9.76 16.89 15.85
N SER A 133 10.27 17.48 14.77
CA SER A 133 9.52 17.68 13.52
C SER A 133 9.10 16.34 12.89
N ALA A 134 10.00 15.35 12.91
CA ALA A 134 9.73 14.01 12.38
C ALA A 134 8.64 13.27 13.18
N LYS A 135 8.61 13.43 14.51
CA LYS A 135 7.58 12.85 15.37
C LYS A 135 6.20 13.47 15.08
N ASP A 136 6.10 14.80 14.98
CA ASP A 136 4.85 15.49 14.57
C ASP A 136 4.40 15.03 13.17
N TYR A 137 5.36 14.96 12.24
CA TYR A 137 5.12 14.50 10.86
C TYR A 137 4.54 13.08 10.83
N LEU A 138 5.18 12.13 11.51
CA LEU A 138 4.73 10.74 11.57
C LEU A 138 3.32 10.60 12.15
N GLN A 139 3.02 11.35 13.22
CA GLN A 139 1.68 11.34 13.79
C GLN A 139 0.64 11.85 12.79
N ARG A 140 0.96 12.89 12.02
CA ARG A 140 0.05 13.42 11.01
C ARG A 140 -0.12 12.49 9.82
N ILE A 141 0.97 11.89 9.32
CA ILE A 141 0.90 10.98 8.18
C ILE A 141 0.05 9.76 8.53
N LYS A 142 0.10 9.25 9.77
CA LYS A 142 -0.83 8.19 10.20
C LYS A 142 -2.30 8.58 10.04
N LYS A 143 -2.67 9.81 10.40
CA LYS A 143 -4.03 10.33 10.16
C LYS A 143 -4.35 10.45 8.67
N LEU A 144 -3.37 10.87 7.86
CA LEU A 144 -3.54 10.93 6.40
C LEU A 144 -3.80 9.53 5.82
N PHE A 145 -3.13 8.48 6.32
CA PHE A 145 -3.38 7.10 5.93
C PHE A 145 -4.83 6.68 6.20
N GLU A 146 -5.35 6.97 7.39
CA GLU A 146 -6.74 6.69 7.75
C GLU A 146 -7.71 7.41 6.80
N GLN A 147 -7.48 8.69 6.54
CA GLN A 147 -8.29 9.49 5.60
C GLN A 147 -8.30 8.92 4.18
N ILE A 148 -7.14 8.47 3.68
CA ILE A 148 -7.04 7.84 2.35
C ILE A 148 -7.78 6.50 2.32
N GLN A 149 -7.64 5.68 3.38
CA GLN A 149 -8.34 4.39 3.48
C GLN A 149 -9.85 4.57 3.48
N GLU A 150 -10.38 5.49 4.30
CA GLU A 150 -11.81 5.80 4.37
C GLU A 150 -12.35 6.28 3.02
N LYS A 151 -11.63 7.19 2.35
CA LYS A 151 -12.03 7.68 1.02
C LYS A 151 -12.10 6.53 0.01
N LYS A 152 -11.07 5.70 -0.05
CA LYS A 152 -10.99 4.57 -0.99
C LYS A 152 -12.06 3.52 -0.71
N GLU A 153 -12.31 3.24 0.57
CA GLU A 153 -13.37 2.31 0.96
C GLU A 153 -14.76 2.81 0.54
N LYS A 154 -15.03 4.11 0.69
CA LYS A 154 -16.26 4.73 0.21
C LYS A 154 -16.40 4.63 -1.30
N GLU A 155 -15.33 4.90 -2.05
CA GLU A 155 -15.30 4.75 -3.52
C GLU A 155 -15.55 3.29 -3.93
N ASP A 156 -14.89 2.32 -3.28
CA ASP A 156 -15.09 0.88 -3.51
C ASP A 156 -16.56 0.49 -3.30
N MET A 157 -17.18 0.95 -2.21
CA MET A 157 -18.57 0.61 -1.88
C MET A 157 -19.56 1.17 -2.89
N ILE A 158 -19.32 2.39 -3.39
CA ILE A 158 -20.11 2.97 -4.49
C ILE A 158 -19.93 2.13 -5.75
N HIS A 159 -18.69 1.84 -6.14
CA HIS A 159 -18.39 1.07 -7.35
C HIS A 159 -19.00 -0.35 -7.30
N ILE A 160 -18.94 -1.01 -6.14
CA ILE A 160 -19.56 -2.32 -5.92
C ILE A 160 -21.07 -2.26 -6.15
N TYR A 161 -21.74 -1.26 -5.56
CA TYR A 161 -23.18 -1.09 -5.72
C TYR A 161 -23.53 -0.85 -7.19
N ASP A 162 -22.88 0.12 -7.83
CA ASP A 162 -23.15 0.52 -9.22
C ASP A 162 -22.90 -0.63 -10.21
N THR A 163 -21.79 -1.36 -10.04
CA THR A 163 -21.45 -2.53 -10.86
C THR A 163 -22.49 -3.64 -10.69
N THR A 164 -22.87 -3.94 -9.44
CA THR A 164 -23.87 -4.98 -9.14
C THR A 164 -25.22 -4.64 -9.77
N VAL A 165 -25.69 -3.41 -9.55
CA VAL A 165 -26.95 -2.90 -10.08
C VAL A 165 -26.94 -2.89 -11.61
N SER A 166 -25.85 -2.42 -12.23
CA SER A 166 -25.73 -2.36 -13.69
C SER A 166 -25.78 -3.75 -14.33
N ILE A 167 -25.06 -4.73 -13.78
CA ILE A 167 -25.08 -6.10 -14.29
C ILE A 167 -26.46 -6.74 -14.13
N VAL A 168 -27.14 -6.49 -13.00
CA VAL A 168 -28.52 -6.97 -12.81
C VAL A 168 -29.46 -6.36 -13.84
N ARG A 169 -29.36 -5.04 -14.10
CA ARG A 169 -30.16 -4.38 -15.14
C ARG A 169 -29.87 -4.96 -16.52
N ASP A 170 -28.61 -5.22 -16.86
CA ASP A 170 -28.22 -5.82 -18.13
C ASP A 170 -28.84 -7.21 -18.29
N ILE A 171 -28.78 -8.04 -17.26
CA ILE A 171 -29.40 -9.37 -17.27
C ILE A 171 -30.91 -9.26 -17.45
N LEU A 172 -31.57 -8.39 -16.69
CA LEU A 172 -33.02 -8.18 -16.81
C LEU A 172 -33.43 -7.71 -18.21
N LYS A 173 -32.64 -6.80 -18.82
CA LYS A 173 -32.83 -6.37 -20.20
C LYS A 173 -32.70 -7.52 -21.19
N PHE A 174 -31.71 -8.39 -21.01
CA PHE A 174 -31.54 -9.60 -21.84
C PHE A 174 -32.69 -10.61 -21.65
N GLU A 175 -33.35 -10.60 -20.50
CA GLU A 175 -34.55 -11.41 -20.25
C GLU A 175 -35.86 -10.70 -20.65
N GLY A 176 -35.77 -9.54 -21.31
CA GLY A 176 -36.90 -8.82 -21.90
C GLY A 176 -37.56 -7.77 -21.01
N VAL A 177 -36.96 -7.43 -19.86
CA VAL A 177 -37.45 -6.36 -18.98
C VAL A 177 -36.71 -5.05 -19.27
N GLU A 178 -37.39 -4.10 -19.90
CA GLU A 178 -36.84 -2.79 -20.22
C GLU A 178 -37.00 -1.80 -19.05
N MET A 179 -35.97 -0.95 -18.85
CA MET A 179 -35.95 0.17 -17.89
C MET A 179 -36.46 -0.15 -16.47
N VAL A 180 -35.57 -0.74 -15.66
CA VAL A 180 -35.87 -1.03 -14.25
C VAL A 180 -35.36 0.10 -13.35
N LYS A 181 -36.26 0.71 -12.58
CA LYS A 181 -35.91 1.66 -11.52
C LYS A 181 -35.19 0.96 -10.37
N ASP A 182 -34.29 1.65 -9.70
CA ASP A 182 -33.45 1.12 -8.62
C ASP A 182 -34.28 0.50 -7.49
N SER A 183 -35.42 1.11 -7.17
CA SER A 183 -36.37 0.63 -6.16
C SER A 183 -37.04 -0.70 -6.52
N GLU A 184 -37.09 -1.04 -7.80
CA GLU A 184 -37.80 -2.20 -8.33
C GLU A 184 -36.86 -3.33 -8.75
N ILE A 185 -35.54 -3.08 -8.77
CA ILE A 185 -34.51 -4.06 -9.17
C ILE A 185 -34.67 -5.38 -8.42
N MET A 186 -34.86 -5.32 -7.10
CA MET A 186 -35.03 -6.50 -6.26
C MET A 186 -36.24 -7.35 -6.70
N LYS A 187 -37.37 -6.69 -6.91
CA LYS A 187 -38.62 -7.34 -7.30
C LYS A 187 -38.50 -8.02 -8.68
N PHE A 188 -38.03 -7.28 -9.68
CA PHE A 188 -37.87 -7.84 -11.03
C PHE A 188 -36.82 -8.93 -11.08
N PHE A 189 -35.73 -8.82 -10.33
CA PHE A 189 -34.72 -9.87 -10.26
C PHE A 189 -35.29 -11.16 -9.66
N GLU A 190 -36.08 -11.07 -8.59
CA GLU A 190 -36.76 -12.23 -8.01
C GLU A 190 -37.75 -12.87 -9.00
N GLU A 191 -38.63 -12.07 -9.61
CA GLU A 191 -39.65 -12.55 -10.55
C GLU A 191 -39.04 -13.18 -11.80
N GLU A 192 -38.01 -12.57 -12.40
CA GLU A 192 -37.47 -12.99 -13.69
C GLU A 192 -36.35 -14.02 -13.61
N MET A 193 -35.55 -13.98 -12.54
CA MET A 193 -34.36 -14.83 -12.42
C MET A 193 -34.59 -16.00 -11.48
N ILE A 194 -35.36 -15.79 -10.40
CA ILE A 194 -35.52 -16.79 -9.35
C ILE A 194 -36.80 -17.59 -9.55
N HIS A 195 -37.96 -16.95 -9.65
CA HIS A 195 -39.25 -17.65 -9.83
C HIS A 195 -39.29 -18.44 -11.14
N LYS A 196 -38.63 -17.95 -12.19
CA LYS A 196 -38.48 -18.67 -13.47
C LYS A 196 -37.39 -19.76 -13.43
N GLY A 197 -36.75 -19.99 -12.28
CA GLY A 197 -35.76 -21.05 -12.07
C GLY A 197 -34.44 -20.86 -12.84
N LYS A 198 -34.12 -19.64 -13.27
CA LYS A 198 -32.91 -19.36 -14.05
C LYS A 198 -31.66 -19.33 -13.17
N ILE A 199 -31.80 -18.89 -11.92
CA ILE A 199 -30.73 -18.68 -10.96
C ILE A 199 -31.20 -19.14 -9.55
N PRO A 200 -30.33 -19.75 -8.71
CA PRO A 200 -30.68 -20.12 -7.35
C PRO A 200 -31.04 -18.94 -6.42
N GLN A 201 -31.96 -19.18 -5.46
CA GLN A 201 -32.40 -18.20 -4.45
C GLN A 201 -31.26 -17.56 -3.64
N THR A 202 -30.14 -18.27 -3.46
CA THR A 202 -28.97 -17.77 -2.73
C THR A 202 -28.45 -16.45 -3.32
N HIS A 203 -28.54 -16.26 -4.64
CA HIS A 203 -28.11 -15.03 -5.29
C HIS A 203 -29.03 -13.84 -4.99
N LEU A 204 -30.33 -14.06 -4.75
CA LEU A 204 -31.23 -12.99 -4.28
C LEU A 204 -30.78 -12.48 -2.90
N ARG A 205 -30.48 -13.40 -1.98
CA ARG A 205 -29.97 -13.05 -0.64
C ARG A 205 -28.65 -12.29 -0.73
N THR A 206 -27.77 -12.66 -1.66
CA THR A 206 -26.52 -11.93 -1.90
C THR A 206 -26.77 -10.52 -2.45
N LEU A 207 -27.71 -10.36 -3.39
CA LEU A 207 -28.09 -9.05 -3.91
C LEU A 207 -28.67 -8.15 -2.80
N GLU A 208 -29.54 -8.68 -1.96
CA GLU A 208 -30.07 -7.99 -0.77
C GLU A 208 -28.95 -7.54 0.17
N LEU A 209 -27.99 -8.43 0.45
CA LEU A 209 -26.84 -8.13 1.29
C LEU A 209 -26.02 -6.96 0.72
N ILE A 210 -25.80 -6.91 -0.59
CA ILE A 210 -25.04 -5.83 -1.23
C ILE A 210 -25.80 -4.50 -1.16
N ILE A 211 -27.09 -4.50 -1.53
CA ILE A 211 -27.92 -3.28 -1.52
C ILE A 211 -28.08 -2.75 -0.08
N LYS A 212 -28.40 -3.63 0.87
CA LYS A 212 -28.49 -3.27 2.29
C LYS A 212 -27.13 -2.83 2.82
N GLY A 213 -26.06 -3.53 2.46
CA GLY A 213 -24.70 -3.18 2.85
C GLY A 213 -24.32 -1.76 2.44
N LYS A 214 -24.65 -1.34 1.22
CA LYS A 214 -24.42 0.06 0.79
C LYS A 214 -25.19 1.07 1.67
N LYS A 215 -26.46 0.78 1.96
CA LYS A 215 -27.31 1.64 2.80
C LYS A 215 -26.80 1.73 4.24
N ASP A 216 -26.41 0.60 4.81
CA ASP A 216 -25.88 0.53 6.17
C ASP A 216 -24.48 1.17 6.27
N TYR A 217 -23.67 1.09 5.20
CA TYR A 217 -22.41 1.81 5.08
C TYR A 217 -22.61 3.32 5.11
N ASP A 218 -23.53 3.85 4.28
CA ASP A 218 -23.84 5.28 4.23
C ASP A 218 -24.40 5.80 5.56
N ALA A 219 -25.05 4.92 6.33
CA ALA A 219 -25.54 5.21 7.68
C ALA A 219 -24.47 5.04 8.78
N GLY A 220 -23.23 4.67 8.44
CA GLY A 220 -22.14 4.45 9.39
C GLY A 220 -22.33 3.25 10.31
N LYS A 221 -23.13 2.26 9.91
CA LYS A 221 -23.52 1.11 10.76
C LYS A 221 -22.65 -0.13 10.57
N LEU A 222 -21.87 -0.19 9.50
CA LEU A 222 -21.04 -1.36 9.21
C LEU A 222 -19.69 -1.29 9.91
N THR A 223 -19.28 -2.44 10.45
CA THR A 223 -17.90 -2.70 10.89
C THR A 223 -17.00 -3.03 9.69
N LYS A 224 -15.68 -2.89 9.86
CA LYS A 224 -14.68 -3.25 8.82
C LYS A 224 -14.87 -4.69 8.31
N THR A 225 -15.13 -5.63 9.21
CA THR A 225 -15.36 -7.03 8.85
C THR A 225 -16.61 -7.22 7.98
N GLU A 226 -17.68 -6.47 8.27
CA GLU A 226 -18.91 -6.54 7.48
C GLU A 226 -18.73 -5.90 6.10
N VAL A 227 -17.98 -4.79 6.01
CA VAL A 227 -17.59 -4.19 4.73
C VAL A 227 -16.82 -5.20 3.88
N ASP A 228 -15.81 -5.86 4.44
CA ASP A 228 -15.01 -6.87 3.72
C ASP A 228 -15.86 -8.06 3.25
N GLN A 229 -16.84 -8.48 4.06
CA GLN A 229 -17.78 -9.52 3.68
C GLN A 229 -18.64 -9.08 2.48
N VAL A 230 -19.19 -7.86 2.49
CA VAL A 230 -19.92 -7.31 1.33
C VAL A 230 -19.03 -7.23 0.08
N LYS A 231 -17.76 -6.81 0.21
CA LYS A 231 -16.78 -6.79 -0.89
C LYS A 231 -16.48 -8.20 -1.44
N LYS A 232 -16.46 -9.22 -0.59
CA LYS A 232 -16.23 -10.61 -1.02
C LYS A 232 -17.45 -11.18 -1.75
N GLU A 233 -18.64 -11.03 -1.17
CA GLU A 233 -19.87 -11.57 -1.73
C GLU A 233 -20.25 -10.89 -3.05
N SER A 234 -20.03 -9.57 -3.15
CA SER A 234 -20.23 -8.84 -4.41
C SER A 234 -19.34 -9.33 -5.55
N ARG A 235 -18.05 -9.60 -5.30
CA ARG A 235 -17.16 -10.17 -6.33
C ARG A 235 -17.65 -11.53 -6.83
N ASN A 236 -18.09 -12.40 -5.93
CA ASN A 236 -18.64 -13.72 -6.28
C ASN A 236 -19.93 -13.58 -7.09
N PHE A 237 -20.82 -12.69 -6.64
CA PHE A 237 -22.09 -12.41 -7.32
C PHE A 237 -21.86 -11.88 -8.74
N VAL A 238 -21.04 -10.83 -8.87
CA VAL A 238 -20.69 -10.22 -10.17
C VAL A 238 -20.08 -11.25 -11.12
N LYS A 239 -19.13 -12.07 -10.65
CA LYS A 239 -18.53 -13.13 -11.47
C LYS A 239 -19.59 -14.10 -12.00
N PHE A 240 -20.46 -14.60 -11.13
CA PHE A 240 -21.51 -15.54 -11.53
C PHE A 240 -22.51 -14.90 -12.51
N MET A 241 -22.91 -13.64 -12.28
CA MET A 241 -23.81 -12.91 -13.16
C MET A 241 -23.19 -12.69 -14.55
N VAL A 242 -21.91 -12.34 -14.62
CA VAL A 242 -21.17 -12.22 -15.90
C VAL A 242 -21.12 -13.55 -16.64
N GLU A 243 -20.81 -14.65 -15.94
CA GLU A 243 -20.82 -16.00 -16.53
C GLU A 243 -22.22 -16.42 -17.02
N TYR A 244 -23.28 -16.03 -16.30
CA TYR A 244 -24.65 -16.24 -16.73
C TYR A 244 -24.95 -15.52 -18.05
N LEU A 245 -24.62 -14.22 -18.12
CA LEU A 245 -24.83 -13.39 -19.30
C LEU A 245 -24.05 -13.92 -20.51
N GLN A 246 -22.78 -14.31 -20.31
CA GLN A 246 -21.95 -14.91 -21.35
C GLN A 246 -22.52 -16.24 -21.86
N ARG A 247 -23.00 -17.13 -20.97
CA ARG A 247 -23.63 -18.41 -21.36
C ARG A 247 -24.94 -18.21 -22.13
N LYS A 248 -25.68 -17.15 -21.86
CA LYS A 248 -26.88 -16.81 -22.63
C LYS A 248 -26.52 -16.33 -24.03
N ARG A 249 -25.62 -15.34 -24.14
CA ARG A 249 -25.13 -14.84 -25.44
C ARG A 249 -24.51 -15.97 -26.29
N GLY A 250 -23.71 -16.84 -25.68
CA GLY A 250 -23.13 -17.98 -26.38
C GLY A 250 -24.16 -18.96 -26.93
N ARG A 251 -25.25 -19.21 -26.20
CA ARG A 251 -26.36 -20.07 -26.67
C ARG A 251 -27.14 -19.44 -27.82
N GLU A 252 -27.31 -18.13 -27.83
CA GLU A 252 -27.91 -17.41 -28.96
C GLU A 252 -27.04 -17.50 -30.21
N LEU A 253 -25.72 -17.30 -30.05
CA LEU A 253 -24.77 -17.45 -31.14
C LEU A 253 -24.77 -18.87 -31.72
N GLU A 254 -24.77 -19.91 -30.89
CA GLU A 254 -24.85 -21.31 -31.36
C GLU A 254 -26.17 -21.60 -32.11
N ARG A 255 -27.30 -21.03 -31.66
CA ARG A 255 -28.58 -21.17 -32.39
C ARG A 255 -28.57 -20.48 -33.75
N ALA A 256 -27.78 -19.42 -33.90
CA ALA A 256 -27.57 -18.70 -35.14
C ALA A 256 -26.57 -19.37 -36.09
N LYS A 257 -25.89 -20.44 -35.66
CA LYS A 257 -24.96 -21.20 -36.52
C LYS A 257 -25.70 -22.20 -37.39
N ILE A 258 -25.44 -22.14 -38.69
CA ILE A 258 -25.87 -23.14 -39.67
C ILE A 258 -24.64 -23.92 -40.11
N ARG A 259 -24.69 -25.25 -40.00
CA ARG A 259 -23.69 -26.14 -40.60
C ARG A 259 -24.06 -26.43 -42.05
N VAL A 260 -23.14 -26.13 -42.95
CA VAL A 260 -23.29 -26.38 -44.38
C VAL A 260 -22.29 -27.46 -44.79
N LYS A 261 -22.76 -28.53 -45.43
CA LYS A 261 -21.90 -29.58 -46.00
C LYS A 261 -21.65 -29.31 -47.48
N HIS A 262 -20.39 -29.27 -47.89
CA HIS A 262 -19.99 -29.19 -49.30
C HIS A 262 -18.93 -30.25 -49.62
N GLY A 263 -19.31 -31.30 -50.35
CA GLY A 263 -18.49 -32.50 -50.55
C GLY A 263 -18.22 -33.22 -49.23
N GLU A 264 -16.96 -33.51 -48.95
CA GLU A 264 -16.49 -34.12 -47.68
C GLU A 264 -16.17 -33.10 -46.58
N ARG A 265 -16.39 -31.81 -46.83
CA ARG A 265 -16.07 -30.73 -45.88
C ARG A 265 -17.33 -30.12 -45.27
N PHE A 266 -17.24 -29.76 -44.00
CA PHE A 266 -18.27 -28.99 -43.29
C PHE A 266 -17.76 -27.56 -43.08
N GLY A 267 -18.59 -26.58 -43.42
CA GLY A 267 -18.43 -25.17 -43.06
C GLY A 267 -19.49 -24.75 -42.05
N GLU A 268 -19.21 -23.68 -41.33
CA GLU A 268 -20.15 -23.05 -40.39
C GLU A 268 -20.44 -21.64 -40.89
N VAL A 269 -21.72 -21.28 -40.96
CA VAL A 269 -22.19 -19.92 -41.28
C VAL A 269 -22.87 -19.38 -40.04
N ILE A 270 -22.50 -18.18 -39.60
CA ILE A 270 -23.12 -17.53 -38.44
C ILE A 270 -24.03 -16.41 -38.96
N LEU A 271 -25.33 -16.52 -38.67
CA LEU A 271 -26.30 -15.48 -39.00
C LEU A 271 -26.37 -14.45 -37.86
N MET A 272 -25.93 -13.22 -38.11
CA MET A 272 -26.13 -12.08 -37.20
C MET A 272 -27.08 -11.09 -37.86
N ASP A 273 -28.34 -11.12 -37.43
CA ASP A 273 -29.43 -10.35 -38.05
C ASP A 273 -29.46 -10.55 -39.58
N ASP A 274 -29.22 -9.49 -40.35
CA ASP A 274 -29.28 -9.51 -41.81
C ASP A 274 -27.95 -9.90 -42.48
N ILE A 275 -26.91 -10.26 -41.71
CA ILE A 275 -25.55 -10.52 -42.21
C ILE A 275 -25.12 -11.96 -41.89
N ALA A 276 -24.67 -12.68 -42.92
CA ALA A 276 -24.07 -14.01 -42.81
C ALA A 276 -22.53 -13.91 -42.80
N TYR A 277 -21.90 -14.52 -41.80
CA TYR A 277 -20.44 -14.67 -41.68
C TYR A 277 -20.00 -16.11 -41.91
#